data_AF-A0AAN0K180-F1
#
_entry.id   AF-A0AAN0K180-F1
#
_cell.length_a   1.000
_cell.length_b   1.000
_cell.length_c   1.000
_cell.angle_alpha   90.00
_cell.angle_beta   90.00
_cell.angle_gamma   90.00
#
_symmetry.space_group_name_H-M   'P 1'
#
loop_
_entity.id
_entity.type
_entity.pdbx_description
1 polymer ?
#
loop_
_entity_poly.entity_id
_entity_poly.type
_entity_poly.pdbx_seq_one_letter_code
_entity_poly.pdbx_strand_id
1 'polypeptide(L)'
;MASSSKHSASSIAADIGKAINSILKKYEEEEDDDDFVSELPPRKKTKILPSSFVKSKGKNKATPAVQSNNCRKVTTYHRDIICLPMSYRTNSCSIPIPRDRNDLSRSGLIGKITLTSEMQQDDIFNEIRSVFHKPMNDSSTFSFQVLQPIGGKGKGLTIPAKSSSYHWTACSIVPKNAKVPLYILANEPLLKIEVSDSEEEIVDLTVIISLMLVESKTTV
;
A
#
# COMPACT_ATOMS: atom_id res chain seq x y z
N MET A 1 -21.97 -32.84 47.90
CA MET A 1 -21.52 -31.53 48.40
C MET A 1 -20.24 -31.19 47.67
N ALA A 2 -20.24 -30.15 46.82
CA ALA A 2 -19.10 -29.77 45.99
C ALA A 2 -18.57 -28.40 46.43
N SER A 3 -17.26 -28.32 46.68
CA SER A 3 -16.53 -27.14 47.16
C SER A 3 -16.30 -26.14 46.03
N SER A 4 -16.69 -24.88 46.26
CA SER A 4 -16.37 -23.74 45.41
C SER A 4 -15.04 -23.11 45.84
N SER A 5 -14.02 -23.14 44.98
CA SER A 5 -12.80 -22.34 45.15
C SER A 5 -12.94 -21.03 44.38
N LYS A 6 -13.01 -19.92 45.12
CA LYS A 6 -12.97 -18.55 44.59
C LYS A 6 -11.54 -18.04 44.73
N HIS A 7 -10.79 -17.96 43.64
CA HIS A 7 -9.56 -17.16 43.61
C HIS A 7 -9.87 -15.79 43.02
N SER A 8 -9.68 -14.80 43.88
CA SER A 8 -10.01 -13.39 43.74
C SER A 8 -9.05 -12.69 42.77
N ALA A 9 -9.58 -11.97 41.79
CA ALA A 9 -8.87 -11.14 40.81
C ALA A 9 -8.27 -9.86 41.41
N SER A 10 -7.75 -9.93 42.65
CA SER A 10 -7.28 -8.78 43.43
C SER A 10 -5.75 -8.67 43.51
N SER A 11 -4.99 -9.64 42.99
CA SER A 11 -3.53 -9.69 43.24
C SER A 11 -2.66 -9.08 42.12
N ILE A 12 -3.19 -8.87 40.92
CA ILE A 12 -2.37 -8.46 39.76
C ILE A 12 -2.24 -6.92 39.66
N ALA A 13 -3.21 -6.17 40.18
CA ALA A 13 -3.19 -4.71 40.12
C ALA A 13 -2.15 -4.06 41.06
N ALA A 14 -1.74 -4.74 42.12
CA ALA A 14 -0.78 -4.21 43.09
C ALA A 14 0.68 -4.25 42.59
N ASP A 15 1.02 -5.15 41.67
CA ASP A 15 2.40 -5.29 41.18
C ASP A 15 2.77 -4.29 40.07
N ILE A 16 1.79 -3.83 39.28
CA ILE A 16 2.04 -2.85 38.21
C ILE A 16 2.32 -1.44 38.79
N GLY A 17 1.70 -1.10 39.92
CA GLY A 17 1.87 0.22 40.55
C GLY A 17 3.28 0.49 41.10
N LYS A 18 4.02 -0.54 41.53
CA LYS A 18 5.39 -0.37 42.03
C LYS A 18 6.42 -0.15 40.93
N ALA A 19 6.20 -0.69 39.72
CA ALA A 19 7.12 -0.54 38.60
C ALA A 19 7.11 0.89 38.01
N ILE A 20 5.95 1.56 38.01
CA ILE A 20 5.80 2.91 37.44
C ILE A 20 6.48 3.98 38.33
N ASN A 21 6.36 3.87 39.65
CA ASN A 21 7.00 4.82 40.57
C ASN A 21 8.53 4.73 40.61
N SER A 22 9.12 3.60 40.21
CA SER A 22 10.58 3.48 40.09
C SER A 22 11.14 4.15 38.82
N ILE A 23 10.33 4.39 37.80
CA ILE A 23 10.77 5.03 36.55
C ILE A 23 10.65 6.56 36.67
N LEU A 24 9.66 7.06 37.41
CA LEU A 24 9.48 8.50 37.61
C LEU A 24 10.55 9.13 38.52
N LYS A 25 11.13 8.36 39.46
CA LYS A 25 12.22 8.83 40.33
C LYS A 25 13.59 8.96 39.65
N LYS A 26 13.72 8.62 38.36
CA LYS A 26 14.98 8.72 37.61
C LYS A 26 15.14 10.03 36.83
N TYR A 27 14.21 10.97 36.98
CA TYR A 27 14.19 12.23 36.22
C TYR A 27 14.19 13.50 37.10
N GLU A 28 14.44 13.36 38.41
CA GLU A 28 14.61 14.49 39.33
C GLU A 28 15.95 14.33 40.04
N GLU A 29 17.01 14.85 39.44
CA GLU A 29 18.27 15.26 40.07
C GLU A 29 19.24 15.56 38.93
N GLU A 30 19.39 16.84 38.56
CA GLU A 30 20.64 17.53 38.18
C GLU A 30 20.26 19.03 38.00
N GLU A 31 20.03 19.71 39.12
CA GLU A 31 20.26 21.16 39.22
C GLU A 31 21.66 21.32 39.78
N ASP A 32 22.58 21.81 38.95
CA ASP A 32 23.81 22.46 39.39
C ASP A 32 23.89 23.80 38.65
N ASP A 33 23.86 24.87 39.44
CA ASP A 33 24.19 26.24 39.05
C ASP A 33 25.66 26.31 38.62
N ASP A 34 25.96 26.95 37.48
CA ASP A 34 27.23 27.68 37.28
C ASP A 34 27.17 28.57 36.02
N ASP A 35 27.55 29.84 36.20
CA ASP A 35 27.65 30.91 35.21
C ASP A 35 28.53 30.57 33.99
N PHE A 36 28.01 30.60 32.76
CA PHE A 36 28.87 30.78 31.57
C PHE A 36 28.16 31.40 30.35
N VAL A 37 28.35 32.73 30.23
CA VAL A 37 28.59 33.51 29.00
C VAL A 37 27.72 33.26 27.75
N SER A 38 26.92 34.28 27.46
CA SER A 38 26.35 34.61 26.15
C SER A 38 27.41 34.62 25.03
N GLU A 39 27.42 33.61 24.15
CA GLU A 39 27.99 33.77 22.82
C GLU A 39 27.32 32.85 21.78
N LEU A 40 26.35 33.41 21.05
CA LEU A 40 25.88 32.82 19.80
C LEU A 40 27.07 32.71 18.84
N PRO A 41 27.32 31.56 18.18
CA PRO A 41 28.39 31.48 17.20
C PRO A 41 28.10 32.47 16.07
N PRO A 42 29.05 33.35 15.69
CA PRO A 42 28.81 34.31 14.62
C PRO A 42 28.51 33.56 13.32
N ARG A 43 27.36 33.90 12.71
CA ARG A 43 26.99 33.46 11.36
C ARG A 43 28.18 33.66 10.43
N LYS A 44 28.71 32.55 9.89
CA LYS A 44 29.75 32.60 8.86
C LYS A 44 29.23 33.41 7.67
N LYS A 45 29.68 34.67 7.57
CA LYS A 45 29.50 35.50 6.39
C LYS A 45 30.17 34.77 5.23
N THR A 46 29.39 34.40 4.22
CA THR A 46 29.93 33.94 2.94
C THR A 46 30.86 35.04 2.41
N LYS A 47 32.13 34.70 2.19
CA LYS A 47 33.10 35.61 1.59
C LYS A 47 32.63 35.91 0.16
N ILE A 48 32.08 37.11 -0.04
CA ILE A 48 31.92 37.70 -1.36
C ILE A 48 33.33 37.97 -1.87
N LEU A 49 33.72 37.29 -2.94
CA LEU A 49 35.01 37.54 -3.60
C LEU A 49 35.03 38.98 -4.15
N PRO A 50 36.15 39.71 -3.99
CA PRO A 50 36.24 41.09 -4.44
C PRO A 50 36.19 41.16 -5.97
N SER A 51 35.18 41.89 -6.43
CA SER A 51 35.07 42.46 -7.78
C SER A 51 36.36 43.21 -8.13
N SER A 52 37.13 42.65 -9.06
CA SER A 52 38.13 43.38 -9.81
C SER A 52 37.78 43.34 -11.29
N PHE A 53 37.20 44.44 -11.75
CA PHE A 53 37.39 45.04 -13.07
C PHE A 53 38.05 44.17 -14.15
N VAL A 54 37.25 43.65 -15.06
CA VAL A 54 37.62 43.60 -16.48
C VAL A 54 36.48 44.18 -17.29
N LYS A 55 36.68 45.41 -17.77
CA LYS A 55 35.90 46.02 -18.85
C LYS A 55 35.99 45.11 -20.07
N SER A 56 34.85 44.61 -20.55
CA SER A 56 34.68 44.40 -21.98
C SER A 56 33.31 44.93 -22.38
N LYS A 57 33.29 46.03 -23.15
CA LYS A 57 32.13 46.41 -23.95
C LYS A 57 32.05 45.43 -25.12
N GLY A 58 31.55 44.23 -24.86
CA GLY A 58 31.05 43.32 -25.89
C GLY A 58 29.56 43.57 -26.07
N LYS A 59 29.14 44.01 -27.26
CA LYS A 59 27.72 43.95 -27.64
C LYS A 59 27.32 42.48 -27.67
N ASN A 60 26.79 41.97 -26.57
CA ASN A 60 26.18 40.65 -26.55
C ASN A 60 24.92 40.75 -27.42
N LYS A 61 25.02 40.23 -28.65
CA LYS A 61 23.84 39.90 -29.46
C LYS A 61 22.95 39.05 -28.56
N ALA A 62 21.69 39.46 -28.40
CA ALA A 62 20.70 38.68 -27.71
C ALA A 62 20.61 37.30 -28.39
N THR A 63 21.23 36.29 -27.79
CA THR A 63 20.88 34.91 -28.08
C THR A 63 19.40 34.77 -27.75
N PRO A 64 18.56 34.27 -28.67
CA PRO A 64 17.17 34.01 -28.35
C PRO A 64 17.17 33.12 -27.12
N ALA A 65 16.43 33.54 -26.09
CA ALA A 65 16.17 32.69 -24.95
C ALA A 65 15.56 31.41 -25.51
N VAL A 66 16.35 30.33 -25.54
CA VAL A 66 15.83 28.99 -25.75
C VAL A 66 14.88 28.80 -24.58
N GLN A 67 13.59 28.97 -24.86
CA GLN A 67 12.53 28.54 -23.97
C GLN A 67 12.77 27.05 -23.78
N SER A 68 13.45 26.71 -22.69
CA SER A 68 13.43 25.37 -22.15
C SER A 68 11.97 25.12 -21.81
N ASN A 69 11.22 24.58 -22.78
CA ASN A 69 9.94 23.97 -22.54
C ASN A 69 10.20 22.95 -21.44
N ASN A 70 9.85 23.32 -20.21
CA ASN A 70 9.99 22.49 -19.04
C ASN A 70 8.87 21.45 -19.14
N CYS A 71 8.96 20.56 -20.14
CA CYS A 71 8.14 19.37 -20.24
C CYS A 71 8.43 18.57 -18.97
N ARG A 72 7.50 18.64 -18.02
CA ARG A 72 7.57 17.82 -16.81
C ARG A 72 7.78 16.38 -17.28
N LYS A 73 8.87 15.75 -16.85
CA LYS A 73 9.20 14.40 -17.28
C LYS A 73 8.12 13.45 -16.77
N VAL A 74 7.31 12.92 -17.68
CA VAL A 74 6.34 11.86 -17.37
C VAL A 74 7.13 10.63 -16.94
N THR A 75 6.83 10.12 -15.75
CA THR A 75 7.47 8.91 -15.22
C THR A 75 6.51 7.74 -15.39
N THR A 76 6.99 6.67 -16.00
CA THR A 76 6.22 5.42 -16.19
C THR A 76 6.71 4.36 -15.20
N TYR A 77 5.77 3.69 -14.57
CA TYR A 77 5.98 2.66 -13.55
C TYR A 77 5.44 1.33 -14.07
N HIS A 78 6.32 0.34 -14.22
CA HIS A 78 5.93 -1.04 -14.48
C HIS A 78 6.06 -1.83 -13.19
N ARG A 79 4.97 -2.45 -12.73
CA ARG A 79 4.95 -3.17 -11.45
C ARG A 79 4.15 -4.46 -11.53
N ASP A 80 4.57 -5.42 -10.73
CA ASP A 80 3.70 -6.52 -10.37
C ASP A 80 2.64 -6.02 -9.39
N ILE A 81 1.43 -6.53 -9.57
CA ILE A 81 0.29 -6.27 -8.70
C ILE A 81 -0.26 -7.59 -8.20
N ILE A 82 -0.55 -7.67 -6.89
CA ILE A 82 -1.04 -8.86 -6.23
C ILE A 82 -2.38 -8.52 -5.58
N CYS A 83 -3.41 -9.26 -5.98
CA CYS A 83 -4.74 -9.17 -5.40
C CYS A 83 -4.87 -10.19 -4.27
N LEU A 84 -5.15 -9.73 -3.06
CA LEU A 84 -5.38 -10.59 -1.91
C LEU A 84 -6.90 -10.81 -1.77
N PRO A 85 -7.34 -12.08 -1.65
CA PRO A 85 -8.73 -12.37 -1.30
C PRO A 85 -9.09 -11.81 0.07
N MET A 86 -10.38 -11.57 0.30
CA MET A 86 -10.91 -11.08 1.57
C MET A 86 -10.56 -11.99 2.78
N SER A 87 -10.24 -13.26 2.55
CA SER A 87 -9.76 -14.19 3.58
C SER A 87 -8.43 -13.78 4.23
N TYR A 88 -7.63 -12.94 3.57
CA TYR A 88 -6.41 -12.36 4.14
C TYR A 88 -6.71 -11.25 5.16
N ARG A 89 -7.94 -10.74 5.20
CA ARG A 89 -8.33 -9.72 6.16
C ARG A 89 -8.39 -10.34 7.55
N THR A 90 -7.45 -9.92 8.40
CA THR A 90 -7.42 -10.28 9.82
C THR A 90 -8.19 -9.25 10.65
N ASN A 91 -8.59 -9.63 11.87
CA ASN A 91 -9.12 -8.68 12.86
C ASN A 91 -8.07 -7.64 13.32
N SER A 92 -6.78 -7.93 13.11
CA SER A 92 -5.69 -6.98 13.30
C SER A 92 -5.54 -6.01 12.11
N CYS A 93 -5.03 -4.80 12.36
CA CYS A 93 -4.71 -3.81 11.32
C CYS A 93 -3.54 -4.19 10.39
N SER A 94 -3.03 -5.43 10.49
CA SER A 94 -1.89 -5.96 9.76
C SER A 94 -2.30 -7.19 8.94
N ILE A 95 -2.25 -7.04 7.62
CA ILE A 95 -2.49 -8.12 6.66
C ILE A 95 -1.14 -8.80 6.36
N PRO A 96 -1.03 -10.13 6.46
CA PRO A 96 0.23 -10.82 6.19
C PRO A 96 0.62 -10.72 4.71
N ILE A 97 1.92 -10.56 4.44
CA ILE A 97 2.44 -10.69 3.08
C ILE A 97 2.44 -12.19 2.72
N PRO A 98 1.82 -12.60 1.60
CA PRO A 98 1.81 -13.99 1.17
C PRO A 98 3.25 -14.47 0.95
N ARG A 99 3.63 -15.55 1.66
CA ARG A 99 4.96 -16.19 1.54
C ARG A 99 5.00 -17.11 0.33
N ASP A 100 3.91 -17.84 0.10
CA ASP A 100 3.72 -18.62 -1.11
C ASP A 100 2.84 -17.83 -2.09
N ARG A 101 3.34 -17.65 -3.31
CA ARG A 101 2.67 -16.92 -4.38
C ARG A 101 2.10 -17.85 -5.44
N ASN A 102 2.38 -19.16 -5.36
CA ASN A 102 1.95 -20.12 -6.36
C ASN A 102 0.42 -20.23 -6.42
N ASP A 103 -0.25 -20.30 -5.27
CA ASP A 103 -1.72 -20.40 -5.23
C ASP A 103 -2.40 -19.14 -5.75
N LEU A 104 -1.85 -17.97 -5.43
CA LEU A 104 -2.32 -16.69 -5.97
C LEU A 104 -2.10 -16.61 -7.48
N SER A 105 -0.96 -17.11 -7.98
CA SER A 105 -0.67 -17.15 -9.41
C SER A 105 -1.61 -18.09 -10.16
N ARG A 106 -1.87 -19.30 -9.62
CA ARG A 106 -2.81 -20.28 -10.20
C ARG A 106 -4.23 -19.72 -10.27
N SER A 107 -4.61 -18.94 -9.27
CA SER A 107 -5.91 -18.26 -9.21
C SER A 107 -6.00 -16.98 -10.04
N GLY A 108 -4.95 -16.62 -10.79
CA GLY A 108 -4.91 -15.40 -11.60
C GLY A 108 -4.86 -14.09 -10.79
N LEU A 109 -4.47 -14.14 -9.51
CA LEU A 109 -4.43 -13.00 -8.60
C LEU A 109 -3.08 -12.29 -8.56
N ILE A 110 -2.19 -12.62 -9.50
CA ILE A 110 -0.93 -11.93 -9.73
C ILE A 110 -0.93 -11.44 -11.17
N GLY A 111 -0.75 -10.13 -11.34
CA GLY A 111 -0.75 -9.48 -12.64
C GLY A 111 0.38 -8.46 -12.76
N LYS A 112 0.40 -7.77 -13.91
CA LYS A 112 1.33 -6.68 -14.20
C LYS A 112 0.52 -5.44 -14.54
N ILE A 113 0.97 -4.30 -14.02
CA ILE A 113 0.33 -3.01 -14.23
C ILE A 113 1.34 -1.99 -14.75
N THR A 114 0.87 -1.11 -15.64
CA THR A 114 1.65 0.03 -16.11
C THR A 114 0.94 1.32 -15.73
N LEU A 115 1.59 2.13 -14.88
CA LEU A 115 1.05 3.41 -14.43
C LEU A 115 1.95 4.55 -14.91
N THR A 116 1.38 5.69 -15.29
CA THR A 116 2.14 6.91 -15.56
C THR A 116 1.88 7.97 -14.48
N SER A 117 2.84 8.86 -14.26
CA SER A 117 2.74 9.91 -13.23
C SER A 117 1.58 10.88 -13.41
N GLU A 118 0.99 10.92 -14.60
CA GLU A 118 -0.12 11.82 -14.97
C GLU A 118 -1.49 11.16 -14.84
N MET A 119 -1.55 9.83 -14.67
CA MET A 119 -2.81 9.10 -14.52
C MET A 119 -3.60 9.58 -13.31
N GLN A 120 -4.89 9.77 -13.52
CA GLN A 120 -5.84 10.07 -12.45
C GLN A 120 -6.24 8.79 -11.73
N GLN A 121 -6.86 8.94 -10.56
CA GLN A 121 -7.31 7.82 -9.73
C GLN A 121 -8.19 6.84 -10.52
N ASP A 122 -9.13 7.34 -11.30
CA ASP A 122 -10.08 6.49 -12.04
C ASP A 122 -9.35 5.68 -13.11
N ASP A 123 -8.39 6.26 -13.82
CA ASP A 123 -7.56 5.55 -14.81
C ASP A 123 -6.74 4.45 -14.14
N ILE A 124 -6.15 4.75 -12.98
CA ILE A 124 -5.37 3.77 -12.21
C ILE A 124 -6.27 2.62 -11.76
N PHE A 125 -7.47 2.93 -11.28
CA PHE A 125 -8.39 1.90 -10.79
C PHE A 125 -8.98 1.08 -11.94
N ASN A 126 -9.26 1.70 -13.08
CA ASN A 126 -9.68 0.98 -14.29
C ASN A 126 -8.59 0.04 -14.79
N GLU A 127 -7.33 0.46 -14.77
CA GLU A 127 -6.20 -0.41 -15.09
C GLU A 127 -6.08 -1.57 -14.08
N ILE A 128 -6.27 -1.33 -12.78
CA ILE A 128 -6.28 -2.42 -11.79
C ILE A 128 -7.43 -3.40 -12.07
N ARG A 129 -8.62 -2.89 -12.40
CA ARG A 129 -9.78 -3.73 -12.69
C ARG A 129 -9.59 -4.53 -13.98
N SER A 130 -8.96 -3.96 -15.00
CA SER A 130 -8.67 -4.66 -16.25
C SER A 130 -7.74 -5.86 -16.02
N VAL A 131 -6.77 -5.74 -15.11
CA VAL A 131 -5.85 -6.84 -14.75
C VAL A 131 -6.57 -8.00 -14.08
N PHE A 132 -7.57 -7.74 -13.24
CA PHE A 132 -8.23 -8.75 -12.40
C PHE A 132 -9.70 -9.02 -12.74
N HIS A 133 -10.23 -8.57 -13.88
CA HIS A 133 -11.63 -8.81 -14.26
C HIS A 133 -11.97 -10.31 -14.25
N LYS A 134 -11.12 -11.14 -14.87
CA LYS A 134 -11.34 -12.59 -14.99
C LYS A 134 -11.49 -13.31 -13.63
N PRO A 135 -10.56 -13.21 -12.66
CA PRO A 135 -10.75 -13.83 -11.35
C PRO A 135 -11.89 -13.21 -10.53
N MET A 136 -12.43 -12.07 -10.95
CA MET A 136 -13.56 -11.36 -10.31
C MET A 136 -14.89 -11.58 -11.05
N ASN A 137 -15.07 -12.71 -11.73
CA ASN A 137 -16.30 -13.04 -12.48
C ASN A 137 -16.63 -12.02 -13.58
N ASP A 138 -15.61 -11.55 -14.29
CA ASP A 138 -15.71 -10.52 -15.32
C ASP A 138 -16.40 -9.22 -14.83
N SER A 139 -16.39 -9.00 -13.51
CA SER A 139 -16.85 -7.76 -12.89
C SER A 139 -15.90 -6.63 -13.26
N SER A 140 -16.37 -5.70 -14.09
CA SER A 140 -15.63 -4.48 -14.44
C SER A 140 -15.66 -3.42 -13.34
N THR A 141 -16.44 -3.64 -12.27
CA THR A 141 -16.71 -2.65 -11.23
C THR A 141 -16.35 -3.12 -9.83
N PHE A 142 -15.59 -4.22 -9.69
CA PHE A 142 -15.30 -4.77 -8.38
C PHE A 142 -14.59 -3.76 -7.47
N SER A 143 -14.90 -3.85 -6.18
CA SER A 143 -14.33 -2.97 -5.15
C SER A 143 -13.10 -3.59 -4.48
N PHE A 144 -12.10 -2.76 -4.26
CA PHE A 144 -10.84 -3.16 -3.62
C PHE A 144 -10.26 -2.04 -2.77
N GLN A 145 -9.34 -2.40 -1.89
CA GLN A 145 -8.58 -1.47 -1.05
C GLN A 145 -7.10 -1.57 -1.38
N VAL A 146 -6.46 -0.43 -1.60
CA VAL A 146 -5.00 -0.37 -1.82
C VAL A 146 -4.28 -0.58 -0.49
N LEU A 147 -3.30 -1.49 -0.48
CA LEU A 147 -2.53 -1.81 0.71
C LEU A 147 -1.13 -1.19 0.64
N GLN A 148 -0.59 -0.82 1.80
CA GLN A 148 0.77 -0.32 1.93
C GLN A 148 1.58 -1.17 2.91
N PRO A 149 2.89 -1.39 2.66
CA PRO A 149 3.76 -2.00 3.65
C PRO A 149 3.75 -1.23 4.97
N ILE A 150 3.69 -1.94 6.08
CA ILE A 150 3.88 -1.36 7.41
C ILE A 150 5.32 -0.86 7.49
N GLY A 151 5.51 0.42 7.78
CA GLY A 151 6.85 1.01 7.96
C GLY A 151 7.61 0.42 9.16
N GLY A 152 8.94 0.54 9.15
CA GLY A 152 9.78 0.11 10.27
C GLY A 152 10.05 -1.40 10.29
N LYS A 153 9.94 -2.04 11.47
CA LYS A 153 10.23 -3.47 11.68
C LYS A 153 9.05 -4.39 11.35
N GLY A 154 7.87 -3.84 11.01
CA GLY A 154 6.67 -4.60 10.72
C GLY A 154 6.81 -5.43 9.44
N LYS A 155 6.42 -6.70 9.49
CA LYS A 155 6.39 -7.60 8.33
C LYS A 155 4.94 -7.82 7.89
N GLY A 156 4.31 -6.79 7.34
CA GLY A 156 2.90 -6.84 6.96
C GLY A 156 2.48 -5.69 6.07
N LEU A 157 1.23 -5.76 5.64
CA LEU A 157 0.54 -4.75 4.87
C LEU A 157 -0.54 -4.13 5.74
N THR A 158 -0.90 -2.89 5.46
CA THR A 158 -1.99 -2.20 6.15
C THR A 158 -2.83 -1.41 5.16
N ILE A 159 -4.08 -1.19 5.52
CA ILE A 159 -4.95 -0.26 4.80
C ILE A 159 -4.59 1.13 5.32
N PRO A 160 -4.05 2.03 4.47
CA PRO A 160 -3.61 3.32 4.93
C PRO A 160 -4.81 4.16 5.40
N ALA A 161 -4.66 4.82 6.55
CA ALA A 161 -5.65 5.76 7.06
C ALA A 161 -5.66 7.03 6.20
N LYS A 162 -6.43 6.99 5.11
CA LYS A 162 -6.66 8.11 4.19
C LYS A 162 -8.05 8.69 4.41
N SER A 163 -8.19 10.00 4.22
CA SER A 163 -9.50 10.65 4.22
C SER A 163 -10.34 10.19 3.02
N SER A 164 -11.66 10.32 3.10
CA SER A 164 -12.56 10.08 1.97
C SER A 164 -12.28 10.97 0.76
N SER A 165 -11.66 12.14 0.98
CA SER A 165 -11.24 13.10 -0.04
C SER A 165 -9.84 12.84 -0.61
N TYR A 166 -9.16 11.78 -0.16
CA TYR A 166 -7.82 11.48 -0.64
C TYR A 166 -7.86 10.94 -2.07
N HIS A 167 -7.09 11.56 -2.95
CA HIS A 167 -6.95 11.14 -4.34
C HIS A 167 -5.68 10.32 -4.51
N TRP A 168 -5.83 9.12 -5.06
CA TRP A 168 -4.72 8.27 -5.40
C TRP A 168 -4.01 8.74 -6.66
N THR A 169 -2.68 8.66 -6.64
CA THR A 169 -1.81 8.97 -7.77
C THR A 169 -0.85 7.80 -7.98
N ALA A 170 -0.31 7.65 -9.19
CA ALA A 170 0.66 6.58 -9.46
C ALA A 170 1.83 6.61 -8.47
N CYS A 171 2.30 7.82 -8.13
CA CYS A 171 3.38 8.04 -7.16
C CYS A 171 3.02 7.68 -5.71
N SER A 172 1.74 7.74 -5.33
CA SER A 172 1.31 7.39 -3.97
C SER A 172 1.01 5.91 -3.77
N ILE A 173 0.62 5.23 -4.85
CA ILE A 173 0.38 3.79 -4.87
C ILE A 173 1.70 3.03 -5.03
N VAL A 174 2.57 3.49 -5.94
CA VAL A 174 3.83 2.83 -6.25
C VAL A 174 4.98 3.56 -5.57
N PRO A 175 5.53 3.01 -4.47
CA PRO A 175 6.70 3.61 -3.85
C PRO A 175 7.86 3.60 -4.83
N LYS A 176 8.69 4.67 -4.79
CA LYS A 176 9.85 4.85 -5.69
C LYS A 176 10.82 3.66 -5.73
N ASN A 177 10.81 2.80 -4.70
CA ASN A 177 11.58 1.57 -4.67
C ASN A 177 11.05 0.56 -5.69
N ALA A 178 11.77 0.41 -6.81
CA ALA A 178 11.44 -0.37 -8.01
C ALA A 178 11.01 -1.85 -7.80
N LYS A 179 11.31 -2.45 -6.64
CA LYS A 179 11.23 -3.91 -6.45
C LYS A 179 9.98 -4.40 -5.70
N VAL A 180 9.21 -3.51 -5.10
CA VAL A 180 8.05 -3.92 -4.28
C VAL A 180 6.80 -4.02 -5.16
N PRO A 181 6.08 -5.15 -5.15
CA PRO A 181 4.80 -5.26 -5.84
C PRO A 181 3.73 -4.41 -5.15
N LEU A 182 2.74 -3.99 -5.93
CA LEU A 182 1.54 -3.37 -5.40
C LEU A 182 0.63 -4.46 -4.82
N TYR A 183 0.08 -4.23 -3.63
CA TYR A 183 -0.90 -5.13 -3.03
C TYR A 183 -2.26 -4.43 -2.96
N ILE A 184 -3.31 -5.17 -3.31
CA ILE A 184 -4.69 -4.76 -3.10
C ILE A 184 -5.44 -5.86 -2.34
N LEU A 185 -6.48 -5.48 -1.62
CA LEU A 185 -7.42 -6.41 -0.97
C LEU A 185 -8.75 -6.32 -1.71
N ALA A 186 -9.23 -7.43 -2.27
CA ALA A 186 -10.55 -7.51 -2.86
C ALA A 186 -11.62 -7.61 -1.76
N ASN A 187 -12.72 -6.87 -1.92
CA ASN A 187 -13.88 -7.00 -1.03
C ASN A 187 -14.85 -8.09 -1.48
N GLU A 188 -14.77 -8.49 -2.76
CA GLU A 188 -15.68 -9.44 -3.39
C GLU A 188 -15.13 -10.88 -3.34
N PRO A 189 -16.02 -11.88 -3.34
CA PRO A 189 -15.61 -13.28 -3.42
C PRO A 189 -14.97 -13.57 -4.78
N LEU A 190 -13.86 -14.31 -4.76
CA LEU A 190 -13.17 -14.73 -5.98
C LEU A 190 -13.88 -15.90 -6.64
N LEU A 191 -13.84 -15.95 -7.96
CA LEU A 191 -14.11 -17.21 -8.64
C LEU A 191 -13.00 -18.20 -8.31
N LYS A 192 -13.39 -19.41 -7.88
CA LYS A 192 -12.48 -20.55 -7.93
C LYS A 192 -12.34 -20.90 -9.40
N ILE A 193 -11.29 -20.37 -10.03
CA ILE A 193 -10.86 -20.87 -11.33
C ILE A 193 -10.28 -22.24 -11.02
N GLU A 194 -11.10 -23.29 -11.14
CA GLU A 194 -10.57 -24.64 -11.25
C GLU A 194 -9.74 -24.63 -12.53
N VAL A 195 -8.42 -24.66 -12.36
CA VAL A 195 -7.51 -24.95 -13.47
C VAL A 195 -7.80 -26.39 -13.80
N SER A 196 -8.77 -26.61 -14.69
CA SER A 196 -8.91 -27.86 -15.39
C SER A 196 -7.60 -28.05 -16.15
N ASP A 197 -6.70 -28.87 -15.61
CA ASP A 197 -5.70 -29.56 -16.41
C ASP A 197 -6.49 -30.43 -17.38
N SER A 198 -6.85 -29.85 -18.52
CA SER A 198 -7.58 -30.52 -19.58
C SER A 198 -6.66 -31.53 -20.26
N GLU A 199 -6.60 -32.75 -19.74
CA GLU A 199 -6.70 -33.93 -20.60
C GLU A 199 -8.05 -34.60 -20.30
N GLU A 200 -8.99 -34.38 -21.22
CA GLU A 200 -10.23 -35.13 -21.45
C GLU A 200 -11.20 -35.36 -20.26
N GLU A 201 -12.22 -34.50 -20.13
CA GLU A 201 -13.61 -34.98 -20.00
C GLU A 201 -14.60 -33.84 -20.30
N ILE A 202 -15.05 -33.76 -21.55
CA ILE A 202 -16.26 -33.00 -21.90
C ILE A 202 -17.44 -33.88 -21.46
N VAL A 203 -17.82 -33.80 -20.19
CA VAL A 203 -19.14 -34.28 -19.72
C VAL A 203 -20.15 -33.14 -19.87
N ASP A 204 -20.56 -32.96 -21.12
CA ASP A 204 -21.95 -32.81 -21.55
C ASP A 204 -22.89 -31.90 -20.72
N LEU A 205 -22.53 -30.62 -20.58
CA LEU A 205 -23.48 -29.58 -20.17
C LEU A 205 -24.67 -29.43 -21.15
N THR A 206 -24.50 -29.86 -22.41
CA THR A 206 -25.56 -29.89 -23.42
C THR A 206 -26.64 -30.94 -23.12
N VAL A 207 -26.27 -32.07 -22.51
CA VAL A 207 -27.24 -33.10 -22.09
C VAL A 207 -28.05 -32.63 -20.88
N ILE A 208 -27.45 -31.92 -19.92
CA ILE A 208 -28.18 -31.39 -18.75
C ILE A 208 -29.23 -30.34 -19.16
N ILE A 209 -28.88 -29.42 -20.07
CA ILE A 209 -29.84 -28.42 -20.58
C ILE A 209 -30.94 -29.10 -21.41
N SER A 210 -30.62 -30.15 -22.17
CA SER A 210 -31.60 -30.90 -22.97
C SER A 210 -32.57 -31.71 -22.09
N LEU A 211 -32.12 -32.28 -20.98
CA LEU A 211 -32.99 -32.99 -20.03
C LEU A 211 -33.96 -32.05 -19.32
N MET A 212 -33.53 -30.85 -18.91
CA MET A 212 -34.43 -29.89 -18.26
C MET A 212 -35.48 -29.28 -19.20
N LEU A 213 -35.19 -29.18 -20.49
CA LEU A 213 -36.17 -28.70 -21.48
C LEU A 213 -37.24 -29.75 -21.83
N VAL A 214 -36.95 -31.04 -21.67
CA VAL A 214 -37.90 -32.13 -21.93
C VAL A 214 -38.90 -32.27 -20.78
N GLU A 215 -38.48 -32.09 -19.52
CA GLU A 215 -39.39 -32.20 -18.36
C GLU A 215 -40.39 -31.05 -18.25
N SER A 216 -40.17 -29.92 -18.93
CA SER A 216 -41.10 -28.78 -18.93
C SER A 216 -42.27 -28.90 -19.92
N LYS A 217 -42.34 -29.99 -20.71
CA LYS A 217 -43.39 -30.22 -21.71
C LYS A 217 -44.40 -31.31 -21.36
N THR A 218 -44.33 -31.88 -20.15
CA THR A 218 -45.23 -32.95 -19.71
C THR A 218 -45.99 -32.60 -18.43
N THR A 219 -46.64 -31.44 -18.44
CA THR A 219 -47.75 -31.14 -17.53
C THR A 219 -48.84 -30.44 -18.33
N VAL A 220 -49.72 -31.27 -18.90
CA VAL A 220 -51.08 -30.91 -19.29
C VAL A 220 -51.97 -31.16 -18.08
#